data_AF-A0A3Q8UBI1-F1
#
_entry.id   AF-A0A3Q8UBI1-F1
#
_cell.length_a   1.000
_cell.length_b   1.000
_cell.length_c   1.000
_cell.angle_alpha   90.00
_cell.angle_beta   90.00
_cell.angle_gamma   90.00
#
_symmetry.space_group_name_H-M   'P 1'
#
loop_
_entity.id
_entity.type
_entity.pdbx_description
1 polymer ?
#
loop_
_entity_poly.entity_id
_entity_poly.type
_entity_poly.pdbx_seq_one_letter_code
_entity_poly.pdbx_strand_id
1 'polypeptide(L)'
;MEMVSTTAEQSKIEGSGITEVPPVEGLENPLAEKDSEVPPAVTELSKEEALEKAYQLQAKRRQQRIAEESREEAERERNRILQTRAMQDQLTKQEVSNRKQVIEQIKKEKEAHAKERKRQEDLVKEEWQERFGTEYPEDSAAADETEALKGKSGRKLVAYWCNRLLTANKECNKDNLKKCLSCLKIYINNVIIHPSDQKYRKIKKSNEAFQTRVACFSGAIELLEAVGFKNEEGDFYIIQGSPDLFLLGCAMKYINLQLERI
;
A
#
# COMPACT_ATOMS: atom_id res chain seq x y z
N MET A 1 2.09 50.08 1.82
CA MET A 1 0.66 50.17 2.16
C MET A 1 0.37 48.93 2.99
N GLU A 2 0.19 48.91 4.30
CA GLU A 2 0.15 49.85 5.44
C GLU A 2 0.56 48.97 6.66
N MET A 3 1.51 49.37 7.52
CA MET A 3 1.29 49.97 8.87
C MET A 3 0.40 49.08 9.79
N VAL A 4 0.67 48.74 11.06
CA VAL A 4 1.41 49.32 12.20
C VAL A 4 1.23 48.29 13.36
N SER A 5 2.29 47.76 13.99
CA SER A 5 2.86 48.10 15.32
C SER A 5 1.99 47.88 16.57
N THR A 6 2.68 47.57 17.70
CA THR A 6 2.40 48.05 19.07
C THR A 6 1.95 47.03 20.15
N THR A 7 2.95 46.67 20.96
CA THR A 7 3.06 46.63 22.45
C THR A 7 2.42 45.56 23.34
N ALA A 8 3.28 45.22 24.32
CA ALA A 8 3.04 44.53 25.58
C ALA A 8 2.11 45.29 26.53
N GLU A 9 1.42 44.54 27.40
CA GLU A 9 0.71 45.12 28.54
C GLU A 9 0.72 44.13 29.72
N GLN A 10 1.40 44.52 30.79
CA GLN A 10 1.16 44.02 32.14
C GLN A 10 -0.06 44.75 32.69
N SER A 11 -0.99 44.05 33.32
CA SER A 11 -1.91 44.68 34.26
C SER A 11 -2.22 43.78 35.45
N LYS A 12 -2.16 44.46 36.59
CA LYS A 12 -2.36 44.09 37.97
C LYS A 12 -3.83 44.41 38.29
N ILE A 13 -4.55 43.53 38.99
CA ILE A 13 -5.79 43.92 39.70
C ILE A 13 -5.76 43.31 41.11
N GLU A 14 -6.02 44.18 42.06
CA GLU A 14 -5.99 44.04 43.52
C GLU A 14 -7.40 43.75 44.10
N GLY A 15 -7.44 43.16 45.30
CA GLY A 15 -8.49 43.31 46.34
C GLY A 15 -9.72 42.38 46.23
N SER A 16 -10.38 41.90 47.30
CA SER A 16 -10.23 42.09 48.76
C SER A 16 -11.21 41.15 49.52
N GLY A 17 -10.99 40.93 50.83
CA GLY A 17 -11.96 40.39 51.82
C GLY A 17 -11.55 39.02 52.39
N ILE A 18 -10.75 38.89 53.47
CA ILE A 18 -10.95 39.18 54.91
C ILE A 18 -12.14 38.43 55.54
N THR A 19 -11.81 37.44 56.39
CA THR A 19 -12.34 37.11 57.73
C THR A 19 -11.68 35.78 58.13
N GLU A 20 -11.20 35.45 59.33
CA GLU A 20 -10.96 36.08 60.63
C GLU A 20 -10.06 35.06 61.36
N VAL A 21 -9.11 35.55 62.14
CA VAL A 21 -8.31 34.82 63.17
C VAL A 21 -8.90 35.32 64.49
N PRO A 22 -9.05 34.57 65.63
CA PRO A 22 -7.92 33.98 66.40
C PRO A 22 -8.37 32.84 67.38
N PRO A 23 -7.71 32.51 68.52
CA PRO A 23 -6.36 32.79 69.02
C PRO A 23 -5.57 31.55 69.51
N VAL A 24 -4.29 31.82 69.78
CA VAL A 24 -3.27 31.05 70.49
C VAL A 24 -3.67 30.81 71.96
N GLU A 25 -3.47 29.59 72.46
CA GLU A 25 -3.28 29.31 73.89
C GLU A 25 -1.94 28.61 74.09
N GLY A 26 -1.12 29.19 74.96
CA GLY A 26 0.07 28.57 75.52
C GLY A 26 -0.15 28.18 76.97
N LEU A 27 0.88 27.52 77.52
CA LEU A 27 1.11 27.20 78.92
C LEU A 27 0.29 26.01 79.46
N GLU A 28 0.92 24.86 79.68
CA GLU A 28 1.58 24.61 80.98
C GLU A 28 2.37 23.30 80.97
N ASN A 29 3.55 23.39 81.56
CA ASN A 29 4.43 22.31 81.91
C ASN A 29 4.27 22.11 83.43
N PRO A 30 3.82 20.96 83.94
CA PRO A 30 3.92 20.68 85.37
C PRO A 30 5.11 19.75 85.63
N LEU A 31 6.15 20.32 86.25
CA LEU A 31 7.03 19.55 87.12
C LEU A 31 6.24 19.13 88.36
N ALA A 32 6.15 17.83 88.61
CA ALA A 32 5.96 17.21 89.93
C ALA A 32 6.52 15.79 89.81
N GLU A 33 7.76 15.58 90.24
CA GLU A 33 8.16 15.09 91.56
C GLU A 33 8.34 13.57 91.57
N LYS A 34 9.46 13.18 92.18
CA LYS A 34 9.97 11.83 92.31
C LYS A 34 8.99 10.98 93.10
N ASP A 35 8.71 9.78 92.60
CA ASP A 35 8.65 8.61 93.45
C ASP A 35 9.53 7.51 92.87
N SER A 36 10.49 7.12 93.69
CA SER A 36 11.38 5.99 93.50
C SER A 36 10.63 4.71 93.81
N GLU A 37 10.26 3.94 92.78
CA GLU A 37 9.96 2.52 92.94
C GLU A 37 10.79 1.68 91.97
N VAL A 38 11.43 0.68 92.58
CA VAL A 38 12.42 -0.25 92.02
C VAL A 38 11.75 -1.15 90.98
N PRO A 39 12.39 -1.42 89.81
CA PRO A 39 11.74 -2.05 88.67
C PRO A 39 11.45 -3.55 88.88
N PRO A 40 10.35 -4.12 88.34
CA PRO A 40 10.23 -5.55 88.18
C PRO A 40 11.21 -6.01 87.09
N ALA A 41 12.07 -6.97 87.44
CA ALA A 41 13.16 -7.49 86.64
C ALA A 41 12.73 -7.86 85.21
N VAL A 42 13.03 -6.95 84.28
CA VAL A 42 13.18 -7.28 82.86
C VAL A 42 14.37 -8.21 82.79
N THR A 43 14.18 -9.44 82.34
CA THR A 43 15.29 -10.27 81.85
C THR A 43 15.99 -9.48 80.77
N GLU A 44 17.12 -8.85 81.09
CA GLU A 44 17.95 -8.10 80.16
C GLU A 44 18.32 -9.04 79.02
N LEU A 45 17.76 -8.83 77.83
CA LEU A 45 18.28 -9.44 76.61
C LEU A 45 19.78 -9.16 76.58
N SER A 46 20.58 -10.21 76.33
CA SER A 46 22.04 -10.10 76.33
C SER A 46 22.46 -8.89 75.50
N LYS A 47 23.48 -8.14 75.95
CA LYS A 47 24.01 -6.97 75.22
C LYS A 47 24.32 -7.31 73.75
N GLU A 48 24.61 -8.57 73.47
CA GLU A 48 24.81 -9.15 72.15
C GLU A 48 23.51 -9.27 71.33
N GLU A 49 22.42 -9.75 71.91
CA GLU A 49 21.10 -9.84 71.24
C GLU A 49 20.50 -8.45 70.95
N ALA A 50 20.75 -7.46 71.81
CA ALA A 50 20.33 -6.08 71.59
C ALA A 50 21.10 -5.42 70.41
N LEU A 51 22.40 -5.71 70.28
CA LEU A 51 23.23 -5.26 69.16
C LEU A 51 22.80 -5.92 67.84
N GLU A 52 22.50 -7.23 67.84
CA GLU A 52 22.00 -7.93 66.66
C GLU A 52 20.63 -7.41 66.22
N LYS A 53 19.70 -7.17 67.15
CA LYS A 53 18.39 -6.57 66.82
C LYS A 53 18.54 -5.15 66.25
N ALA A 54 19.46 -4.34 66.78
CA ALA A 54 19.74 -3.01 66.25
C ALA A 54 20.35 -3.08 64.83
N TYR A 55 21.28 -4.01 64.60
CA TYR A 55 21.89 -4.27 63.29
C TYR A 55 20.84 -4.73 62.26
N GLN A 56 19.97 -5.67 62.64
CA GLN A 56 18.87 -6.15 61.79
C GLN A 56 17.87 -5.03 61.45
N LEU A 57 17.55 -4.17 62.42
CA LEU A 57 16.67 -3.01 62.19
C LEU A 57 17.30 -2.01 61.20
N GLN A 58 18.61 -1.76 61.33
CA GLN A 58 19.35 -0.88 60.42
C GLN A 58 19.46 -1.48 59.01
N ALA A 59 19.73 -2.80 58.91
CA ALA A 59 19.75 -3.53 57.65
C ALA A 59 18.38 -3.49 56.95
N LYS A 60 17.29 -3.71 57.70
CA LYS A 60 15.92 -3.62 57.18
C LYS A 60 15.58 -2.21 56.70
N ARG A 61 15.98 -1.16 57.43
CA ARG A 61 15.82 0.25 56.99
C ARG A 61 16.63 0.59 55.73
N ARG A 62 17.81 -0.01 55.56
CA ARG A 62 18.62 0.16 54.35
C ARG A 62 17.99 -0.55 53.15
N GLN A 63 17.49 -1.77 53.35
CA GLN A 63 16.77 -2.51 52.31
C GLN A 63 15.48 -1.79 51.90
N GLN A 64 14.75 -1.21 52.86
CA GLN A 64 13.55 -0.41 52.58
C GLN A 64 13.88 0.83 51.74
N ARG A 65 14.94 1.58 52.07
CA ARG A 65 15.38 2.74 51.26
C ARG A 65 15.78 2.34 49.84
N ILE A 66 16.59 1.30 49.68
CA ILE A 66 16.99 0.81 48.35
C ILE A 66 15.77 0.34 47.55
N ALA A 67 14.80 -0.31 48.19
CA ALA A 67 13.57 -0.75 47.54
C ALA A 67 12.65 0.42 47.16
N GLU A 68 12.59 1.48 47.98
CA GLU A 68 11.82 2.69 47.71
C GLU A 68 12.45 3.50 46.56
N GLU A 69 13.76 3.74 46.61
CA GLU A 69 14.53 4.37 45.52
C GLU A 69 14.38 3.59 44.20
N SER A 70 14.47 2.25 44.23
CA SER A 70 14.26 1.41 43.04
C SER A 70 12.82 1.47 42.49
N ARG A 71 11.82 1.62 43.37
CA ARG A 71 10.42 1.82 42.95
C ARG A 71 10.22 3.20 42.31
N GLU A 72 10.76 4.26 42.90
CA GLU A 72 10.70 5.62 42.36
C GLU A 72 11.44 5.73 41.01
N GLU A 73 12.57 5.06 40.85
CA GLU A 73 13.27 4.95 39.56
C GLU A 73 12.45 4.20 38.52
N ALA A 74 11.82 3.08 38.91
CA ALA A 74 10.93 2.33 38.03
C ALA A 74 9.69 3.14 37.61
N GLU A 75 9.13 3.96 38.50
CA GLU A 75 8.02 4.87 38.18
C GLU A 75 8.45 6.00 37.25
N ARG A 76 9.61 6.62 37.48
CA ARG A 76 10.17 7.63 36.58
C ARG A 76 10.42 7.08 35.18
N GLU A 77 11.00 5.89 35.08
CA GLU A 77 11.25 5.25 33.78
C GLU A 77 9.94 4.83 33.08
N ARG A 78 8.95 4.32 33.84
CA ARG A 78 7.59 4.06 33.30
C ARG A 78 6.95 5.32 32.75
N ASN A 79 7.00 6.43 33.49
CA ASN A 79 6.41 7.70 33.05
C ASN A 79 7.08 8.22 31.78
N ARG A 80 8.40 8.11 31.66
CA ARG A 80 9.14 8.45 30.44
C ARG A 80 8.70 7.61 29.23
N ILE A 81 8.57 6.30 29.41
CA ILE A 81 8.11 5.38 28.35
C ILE A 81 6.68 5.69 27.95
N LEU A 82 5.79 5.94 28.91
CA LEU A 82 4.39 6.32 28.66
C LEU A 82 4.29 7.61 27.86
N GLN A 83 5.05 8.65 28.23
CA GLN A 83 5.08 9.92 27.51
C GLN A 83 5.61 9.77 26.09
N THR A 84 6.69 9.00 25.91
CA THR A 84 7.28 8.73 24.59
C THR A 84 6.30 7.96 23.70
N ARG A 85 5.65 6.94 24.24
CA ARG A 85 4.62 6.16 23.54
C ARG A 85 3.41 7.00 23.18
N ALA A 86 2.92 7.83 24.09
CA ALA A 86 1.79 8.72 23.83
C ALA A 86 2.11 9.73 22.71
N MET A 87 3.33 10.28 22.69
CA MET A 87 3.79 11.16 21.62
C MET A 87 3.83 10.42 20.27
N GLN A 88 4.39 9.21 20.23
CA GLN A 88 4.44 8.39 19.02
C GLN A 88 3.03 8.01 18.53
N ASP A 89 2.13 7.65 19.43
CA ASP A 89 0.73 7.33 19.10
C ASP A 89 -0.01 8.56 18.54
N GLN A 90 0.27 9.77 19.04
CA GLN A 90 -0.26 11.01 18.47
C GLN A 90 0.28 11.30 17.07
N LEU A 91 1.60 11.12 16.85
CA LEU A 91 2.22 11.32 15.54
C LEU A 91 1.67 10.35 14.49
N THR A 92 1.56 9.07 14.82
CA THR A 92 1.00 8.06 13.90
C THR A 92 -0.47 8.34 13.58
N LYS A 93 -1.27 8.77 14.56
CA LYS A 93 -2.66 9.19 14.33
C LYS A 93 -2.76 10.38 13.38
N GLN A 94 -1.92 11.40 13.56
CA GLN A 94 -1.86 12.55 12.65
C GLN A 94 -1.44 12.12 11.24
N GLU A 95 -0.41 11.28 11.11
CA GLU A 95 0.05 10.78 9.82
C GLU A 95 -1.04 9.98 9.09
N VAL A 96 -1.74 9.08 9.79
CA VAL A 96 -2.86 8.32 9.22
C VAL A 96 -3.99 9.24 8.78
N SER A 97 -4.31 10.27 9.56
CA SER A 97 -5.33 11.27 9.19
C SER A 97 -4.93 12.03 7.92
N ASN A 98 -3.69 12.50 7.85
CA ASN A 98 -3.17 13.23 6.69
C ASN A 98 -3.16 12.35 5.44
N ARG A 99 -2.72 11.09 5.56
CA ARG A 99 -2.75 10.11 4.46
C ARG A 99 -4.16 9.88 3.95
N LYS A 100 -5.15 9.78 4.83
CA LYS A 100 -6.57 9.63 4.44
C LYS A 100 -7.05 10.84 3.63
N GLN A 101 -6.76 12.06 4.08
CA GLN A 101 -7.15 13.28 3.36
C GLN A 101 -6.52 13.34 1.96
N VAL A 102 -5.23 13.01 1.84
CA VAL A 102 -4.54 12.99 0.53
C VAL A 102 -5.16 11.96 -0.42
N ILE A 103 -5.45 10.75 0.08
CA ILE A 103 -6.07 9.69 -0.74
C ILE A 103 -7.47 10.13 -1.21
N GLU A 104 -8.26 10.74 -0.32
CA GLU A 104 -9.59 11.24 -0.66
C GLU A 104 -9.54 12.37 -1.69
N GLN A 105 -8.59 13.29 -1.56
CA GLN A 105 -8.37 14.37 -2.53
C GLN A 105 -7.98 13.83 -3.91
N ILE A 106 -7.04 12.87 -3.96
CA ILE A 106 -6.66 12.19 -5.21
C ILE A 106 -7.88 11.48 -5.82
N LYS A 107 -8.71 10.83 -5.01
CA LYS A 107 -9.93 10.15 -5.49
C LYS A 107 -10.92 11.15 -6.09
N LYS A 108 -11.12 12.30 -5.42
CA LYS A 108 -12.00 13.38 -5.88
C LYS A 108 -11.50 14.02 -7.17
N GLU A 109 -10.19 14.26 -7.30
CA GLU A 109 -9.57 14.76 -8.52
C GLU A 109 -9.71 13.77 -9.68
N LYS A 110 -9.47 12.48 -9.44
CA LYS A 110 -9.69 11.42 -10.45
C LYS A 110 -11.15 11.34 -10.90
N GLU A 111 -12.10 11.46 -9.96
CA GLU A 111 -13.52 11.47 -10.28
C GLU A 111 -13.92 12.73 -11.07
N ALA A 112 -13.43 13.90 -10.68
CA ALA A 112 -13.65 15.15 -11.41
C ALA A 112 -13.08 15.08 -12.83
N HIS A 113 -11.85 14.58 -12.99
CA HIS A 113 -11.24 14.36 -14.30
C HIS A 113 -12.00 13.33 -15.14
N ALA A 114 -12.52 12.26 -14.53
CA ALA A 114 -13.35 11.29 -15.23
C ALA A 114 -14.68 11.89 -15.70
N LYS A 115 -15.33 12.71 -14.87
CA LYS A 115 -16.55 13.45 -15.24
C LYS A 115 -16.29 14.44 -16.37
N GLU A 116 -15.17 15.16 -16.31
CA GLU A 116 -14.78 16.12 -17.35
C GLU A 116 -14.51 15.42 -18.68
N ARG A 117 -13.75 14.31 -18.69
CA ARG A 117 -13.55 13.51 -19.90
C ARG A 117 -14.88 13.04 -20.51
N LYS A 118 -15.82 12.59 -19.67
CA LYS A 118 -17.14 12.17 -20.15
C LYS A 118 -17.92 13.32 -20.77
N ARG A 119 -17.91 14.51 -20.15
CA ARG A 119 -18.52 15.72 -20.73
C ARG A 119 -17.92 16.07 -22.09
N GLN A 120 -16.59 15.98 -22.22
CA GLN A 120 -15.92 16.21 -23.50
C GLN A 120 -16.32 15.17 -24.56
N GLU A 121 -16.40 13.89 -24.18
CA GLU A 121 -16.87 12.82 -25.06
C GLU A 121 -18.33 13.08 -25.51
N ASP A 122 -19.22 13.45 -24.58
CA ASP A 122 -20.63 13.74 -24.87
C ASP A 122 -20.79 14.96 -25.80
N LEU A 123 -20.04 16.05 -25.56
CA LEU A 123 -20.01 17.23 -26.45
C LEU A 123 -19.53 16.88 -27.86
N VAL A 124 -18.48 16.04 -27.98
CA VAL A 124 -17.99 15.59 -29.29
C VAL A 124 -19.04 14.74 -30.00
N LYS A 125 -19.78 13.90 -29.27
CA LYS A 125 -20.90 13.11 -29.83
C LYS A 125 -22.02 14.00 -30.34
N GLU A 126 -22.41 15.02 -29.58
CA GLU A 126 -23.45 15.99 -29.95
C GLU A 126 -23.03 16.81 -31.18
N GLU A 127 -21.83 17.40 -31.19
CA GLU A 127 -21.32 18.16 -32.35
C GLU A 127 -21.25 17.31 -33.62
N TRP A 128 -20.88 16.02 -33.49
CA TRP A 128 -20.87 15.10 -34.61
C TRP A 128 -22.27 14.83 -35.15
N GLN A 129 -23.23 14.56 -34.26
CA GLN A 129 -24.62 14.34 -34.63
C GLN A 129 -25.21 15.57 -35.34
N GLU A 130 -24.91 16.78 -34.87
CA GLU A 130 -25.34 18.02 -35.51
C GLU A 130 -24.72 18.21 -36.91
N ARG A 131 -23.43 17.90 -37.07
CA ARG A 131 -22.71 18.07 -38.34
C ARG A 131 -23.10 17.05 -39.41
N PHE A 132 -23.32 15.80 -39.01
CA PHE A 132 -23.45 14.67 -39.94
C PHE A 132 -24.83 13.98 -39.90
N GLY A 133 -25.73 14.38 -39.00
CA GLY A 133 -27.10 13.85 -38.90
C GLY A 133 -27.19 12.35 -38.61
N THR A 134 -26.07 11.74 -38.19
CA THR A 134 -25.92 10.31 -37.91
C THR A 134 -25.36 10.14 -36.51
N GLU A 135 -25.75 9.07 -35.81
CA GLU A 135 -25.21 8.74 -34.50
C GLU A 135 -23.68 8.65 -34.52
N TYR A 136 -23.04 9.14 -33.46
CA TYR A 136 -21.59 9.04 -33.31
C TYR A 136 -21.18 7.57 -33.31
N PRO A 137 -20.31 7.12 -34.23
CA PRO A 137 -19.92 5.71 -34.29
C PRO A 137 -19.21 5.30 -33.00
N GLU A 138 -19.87 4.52 -32.14
CA GLU A 138 -19.22 3.94 -30.95
C GLU A 138 -18.07 3.00 -31.33
N ASP A 139 -18.18 2.37 -32.50
CA ASP A 139 -17.14 1.56 -33.13
C ASP A 139 -16.06 2.39 -33.85
N SER A 140 -16.07 3.73 -33.78
CA SER A 140 -14.99 4.55 -34.36
C SER A 140 -13.64 4.10 -33.84
N ALA A 141 -13.52 3.73 -32.56
CA ALA A 141 -12.27 3.20 -32.03
C ALA A 141 -11.85 1.88 -32.68
N ALA A 142 -12.78 0.98 -33.02
CA ALA A 142 -12.48 -0.30 -33.69
C ALA A 142 -12.22 -0.11 -35.20
N ALA A 143 -12.97 0.77 -35.86
CA ALA A 143 -12.77 1.16 -37.25
C ALA A 143 -11.43 1.91 -37.42
N ASP A 144 -11.13 2.87 -36.55
CA ASP A 144 -9.85 3.58 -36.46
C ASP A 144 -8.71 2.62 -36.08
N GLU A 145 -8.95 1.62 -35.23
CA GLU A 145 -7.96 0.61 -34.91
C GLU A 145 -7.61 -0.22 -36.15
N THR A 146 -8.60 -0.71 -36.90
CA THR A 146 -8.36 -1.43 -38.16
C THR A 146 -7.71 -0.56 -39.24
N GLU A 147 -8.09 0.71 -39.38
CA GLU A 147 -7.45 1.66 -40.31
C GLU A 147 -6.02 2.02 -39.87
N ALA A 148 -5.78 2.26 -38.59
CA ALA A 148 -4.45 2.52 -38.04
C ALA A 148 -3.52 1.30 -38.16
N LEU A 149 -4.07 0.08 -38.25
CA LEU A 149 -3.30 -1.15 -38.45
C LEU A 149 -2.89 -1.34 -39.91
N LYS A 150 -3.69 -0.88 -40.89
CA LYS A 150 -3.42 -1.03 -42.34
C LYS A 150 -2.12 -0.33 -42.82
N GLY A 151 -1.62 0.66 -42.07
CA GLY A 151 -0.36 1.36 -42.37
C GLY A 151 0.86 0.92 -41.55
N LYS A 152 0.70 0.02 -40.57
CA LYS A 152 1.80 -0.39 -39.68
C LYS A 152 2.66 -1.46 -40.37
N SER A 153 3.99 -1.30 -40.28
CA SER A 153 4.94 -2.36 -40.62
C SER A 153 4.57 -3.65 -39.87
N GLY A 154 4.69 -4.81 -40.51
CA GLY A 154 4.34 -6.11 -39.93
C GLY A 154 4.95 -6.34 -38.54
N ARG A 155 6.19 -5.88 -38.30
CA ARG A 155 6.81 -5.93 -36.96
C ARG A 155 6.02 -5.17 -35.90
N LYS A 156 5.55 -3.96 -36.22
CA LYS A 156 4.72 -3.14 -35.32
C LYS A 156 3.35 -3.77 -35.11
N LEU A 157 2.79 -4.42 -36.13
CA LEU A 157 1.53 -5.14 -36.06
C LEU A 157 1.61 -6.32 -35.07
N VAL A 158 2.65 -7.14 -35.19
CA VAL A 158 2.95 -8.24 -34.26
C VAL A 158 3.15 -7.72 -32.83
N ALA A 159 3.92 -6.64 -32.65
CA ALA A 159 4.12 -6.06 -31.33
C ALA A 159 2.80 -5.55 -30.72
N TYR A 160 1.95 -4.92 -31.52
CA TYR A 160 0.64 -4.42 -31.10
C TYR A 160 -0.26 -5.56 -30.62
N TRP A 161 -0.43 -6.62 -31.42
CA TRP A 161 -1.28 -7.76 -31.05
C TRP A 161 -0.74 -8.56 -29.87
N CYS A 162 0.58 -8.72 -29.77
CA CYS A 162 1.21 -9.30 -28.57
C CYS A 162 0.85 -8.50 -27.31
N ASN A 163 0.93 -7.16 -27.35
CA ASN A 163 0.55 -6.35 -26.19
C ASN A 163 -0.95 -6.39 -25.90
N ARG A 164 -1.79 -6.39 -26.95
CA ARG A 164 -3.25 -6.50 -26.84
C ARG A 164 -3.67 -7.82 -26.19
N LEU A 165 -3.06 -8.93 -26.60
CA LEU A 165 -3.26 -10.25 -25.98
C LEU A 165 -2.97 -10.21 -24.47
N LEU A 166 -1.89 -9.54 -24.06
CA LEU A 166 -1.56 -9.41 -22.64
C LEU A 166 -2.54 -8.48 -21.91
N THR A 167 -2.87 -7.31 -22.48
CA THR A 167 -3.72 -6.32 -21.81
C THR A 167 -5.16 -6.76 -21.67
N ALA A 168 -5.71 -7.43 -22.69
CA ALA A 168 -7.06 -7.98 -22.67
C ALA A 168 -7.23 -9.11 -21.65
N ASN A 169 -6.14 -9.83 -21.34
CA ASN A 169 -6.16 -11.01 -20.48
C ASN A 169 -5.40 -10.80 -19.15
N LYS A 170 -5.25 -9.55 -18.69
CA LYS A 170 -4.56 -9.22 -17.42
C LYS A 170 -5.23 -9.84 -16.19
N GLU A 171 -6.55 -9.92 -16.20
CA GLU A 171 -7.37 -10.47 -15.10
C GLU A 171 -7.52 -12.01 -15.20
N CYS A 172 -7.10 -12.61 -16.30
CA CYS A 172 -7.15 -14.06 -16.50
C CYS A 172 -6.01 -14.76 -15.76
N ASN A 173 -6.19 -16.06 -15.47
CA ASN A 173 -5.15 -16.87 -14.83
C ASN A 173 -3.84 -16.82 -15.64
N LYS A 174 -2.78 -16.30 -15.01
CA LYS A 174 -1.43 -16.17 -15.59
C LYS A 174 -0.90 -17.48 -16.15
N ASP A 175 -1.23 -18.62 -15.53
CA ASP A 175 -0.79 -19.94 -16.01
C ASP A 175 -1.42 -20.31 -17.35
N ASN A 176 -2.68 -19.93 -17.56
CA ASN A 176 -3.37 -20.17 -18.83
C ASN A 176 -2.79 -19.27 -19.93
N LEU A 177 -2.45 -18.02 -19.60
CA LEU A 177 -1.78 -17.10 -20.51
C LEU A 177 -0.37 -17.61 -20.90
N LYS A 178 0.40 -18.14 -19.94
CA LYS A 178 1.69 -18.80 -20.23
C LYS A 178 1.53 -19.99 -21.17
N LYS A 179 0.50 -20.82 -20.97
CA LYS A 179 0.19 -21.96 -21.86
C LYS A 179 -0.17 -21.49 -23.28
N CYS A 180 -0.96 -20.42 -23.42
CA CYS A 180 -1.28 -19.80 -24.70
C CYS A 180 -0.01 -19.35 -25.44
N LEU A 181 0.82 -18.54 -24.79
CA LEU A 181 2.07 -18.03 -25.35
C LEU A 181 3.05 -19.16 -25.72
N SER A 182 3.09 -20.22 -24.90
CA SER A 182 3.92 -21.41 -25.18
C SER A 182 3.43 -22.18 -26.41
N CYS A 183 2.11 -22.29 -26.60
CA CYS A 183 1.54 -22.90 -27.80
C CYS A 183 1.81 -22.06 -29.06
N LEU A 184 1.62 -20.74 -28.99
CA LEU A 184 1.95 -19.83 -30.09
C LEU A 184 3.44 -19.89 -30.46
N LYS A 185 4.33 -19.94 -29.45
CA LYS A 185 5.77 -20.16 -29.63
C LYS A 185 6.06 -21.43 -30.42
N ILE A 186 5.41 -22.55 -30.09
CA ILE A 186 5.61 -23.83 -30.78
C ILE A 186 5.18 -23.72 -32.25
N TYR A 187 4.01 -23.14 -32.54
CA TYR A 187 3.54 -22.99 -33.91
C TYR A 187 4.50 -22.15 -34.76
N ILE A 188 4.96 -21.00 -34.24
CA ILE A 188 5.90 -20.13 -34.93
C ILE A 188 7.27 -20.80 -35.10
N ASN A 189 7.78 -21.43 -34.04
CA ASN A 189 9.09 -22.09 -34.06
C ASN A 189 9.14 -23.24 -35.07
N ASN A 190 8.07 -24.01 -35.20
CA ASN A 190 8.00 -25.11 -36.16
C ASN A 190 8.12 -24.59 -37.61
N VAL A 191 7.51 -23.44 -37.93
CA VAL A 191 7.65 -22.81 -39.25
C VAL A 191 9.06 -22.26 -39.48
N ILE A 192 9.69 -21.69 -38.45
CA ILE A 192 11.06 -21.15 -38.55
C ILE A 192 12.08 -22.26 -38.81
N ILE A 193 11.97 -23.39 -38.10
CA ILE A 193 12.90 -24.51 -38.24
C ILE A 193 12.68 -25.25 -39.57
N HIS A 194 11.42 -25.43 -39.96
CA HIS A 194 11.05 -26.18 -41.15
C HIS A 194 10.21 -25.32 -42.10
N PRO A 195 10.81 -24.28 -42.70
CA PRO A 195 10.06 -23.38 -43.55
C PRO A 195 9.52 -24.12 -44.75
N SER A 196 10.23 -25.05 -45.38
CA SER A 196 9.78 -25.76 -46.60
C SER A 196 8.64 -26.75 -46.38
N ASP A 197 8.40 -27.20 -45.15
CA ASP A 197 7.40 -28.23 -44.86
C ASP A 197 6.01 -27.61 -44.66
N GLN A 198 5.11 -27.93 -45.59
CA GLN A 198 3.73 -27.44 -45.57
C GLN A 198 2.94 -27.92 -44.36
N LYS A 199 3.34 -29.03 -43.72
CA LYS A 199 2.70 -29.54 -42.51
C LYS A 199 2.74 -28.52 -41.37
N TYR A 200 3.87 -27.84 -41.19
CA TYR A 200 4.03 -26.85 -40.11
C TYR A 200 3.45 -25.48 -40.46
N ARG A 201 3.18 -25.23 -41.75
CA ARG A 201 2.50 -24.01 -42.22
C ARG A 201 0.99 -24.07 -42.08
N LYS A 202 0.42 -25.19 -41.59
CA LYS A 202 -1.01 -25.40 -41.43
C LYS A 202 -1.34 -25.69 -39.96
N ILE A 203 -2.32 -24.98 -39.41
CA ILE A 203 -2.85 -25.20 -38.06
C ILE A 203 -4.32 -25.56 -38.18
N LYS A 204 -4.73 -26.72 -37.64
CA LYS A 204 -6.13 -27.16 -37.65
C LYS A 204 -6.91 -26.47 -36.54
N LYS A 205 -8.02 -25.81 -36.89
CA LYS A 205 -8.94 -25.17 -35.96
C LYS A 205 -9.56 -26.16 -34.98
N SER A 206 -9.85 -27.38 -35.43
CA SER A 206 -10.42 -28.43 -34.58
C SER A 206 -9.43 -29.05 -33.58
N ASN A 207 -8.16 -28.63 -33.57
CA ASN A 207 -7.19 -29.16 -32.62
C ASN A 207 -7.56 -28.71 -31.21
N GLU A 208 -7.71 -29.66 -30.28
CA GLU A 208 -8.06 -29.38 -28.89
C GLU A 208 -7.07 -28.38 -28.26
N ALA A 209 -5.77 -28.53 -28.53
CA ALA A 209 -4.76 -27.61 -28.03
C ALA A 209 -4.92 -26.19 -28.58
N PHE A 210 -5.40 -26.05 -29.83
CA PHE A 210 -5.68 -24.75 -30.43
C PHE A 210 -6.93 -24.12 -29.81
N GLN A 211 -8.02 -24.88 -29.72
CA GLN A 211 -9.29 -24.39 -29.16
C GLN A 211 -9.12 -23.96 -27.70
N THR A 212 -8.57 -24.84 -26.86
CA THR A 212 -8.50 -24.60 -25.41
C THR A 212 -7.44 -23.56 -25.01
N ARG A 213 -6.32 -23.47 -25.76
CA ARG A 213 -5.17 -22.65 -25.34
C ARG A 213 -4.99 -21.39 -26.17
N VAL A 214 -5.53 -21.31 -27.39
CA VAL A 214 -5.32 -20.17 -28.29
C VAL A 214 -6.65 -19.49 -28.61
N ALA A 215 -7.67 -20.22 -29.05
CA ALA A 215 -8.95 -19.63 -29.47
C ALA A 215 -9.73 -18.97 -28.31
N CYS A 216 -9.55 -19.44 -27.07
CA CYS A 216 -10.17 -18.81 -25.89
C CYS A 216 -9.62 -17.42 -25.54
N PHE A 217 -8.49 -16.99 -26.12
CA PHE A 217 -7.84 -15.72 -25.79
C PHE A 217 -8.06 -14.66 -26.87
N SER A 218 -8.66 -13.53 -26.48
CA SER A 218 -8.80 -12.37 -27.35
C SER A 218 -7.42 -11.81 -27.73
N GLY A 219 -7.17 -11.58 -29.02
CA GLY A 219 -5.89 -11.12 -29.56
C GLY A 219 -4.93 -12.23 -30.01
N ALA A 220 -5.21 -13.50 -29.72
CA ALA A 220 -4.31 -14.61 -30.06
C ALA A 220 -4.43 -15.02 -31.55
N ILE A 221 -5.64 -14.97 -32.10
CA ILE A 221 -5.91 -15.29 -33.51
C ILE A 221 -5.36 -14.16 -34.39
N GLU A 222 -5.60 -12.92 -33.99
CA GLU A 222 -5.13 -11.71 -34.67
C GLU A 222 -3.61 -11.63 -34.69
N LEU A 223 -2.94 -12.14 -33.64
CA LEU A 223 -1.49 -12.31 -33.64
C LEU A 223 -1.02 -13.33 -34.69
N LEU A 224 -1.72 -14.46 -34.85
CA LEU A 224 -1.39 -15.45 -35.87
C LEU A 224 -1.57 -14.87 -37.28
N GLU A 225 -2.65 -14.13 -37.49
CA GLU A 225 -2.91 -13.41 -38.74
C GLU A 225 -1.84 -12.36 -39.04
N ALA A 226 -1.42 -11.60 -38.03
CA ALA A 226 -0.33 -10.61 -38.15
C ALA A 226 1.02 -11.23 -38.51
N VAL A 227 1.25 -12.49 -38.15
CA VAL A 227 2.47 -13.24 -38.49
C VAL A 227 2.39 -13.87 -39.88
N GLY A 228 1.18 -13.97 -40.45
CA GLY A 228 0.95 -14.44 -41.82
C GLY A 228 0.08 -15.70 -41.93
N PHE A 229 -0.46 -16.22 -40.84
CA PHE A 229 -1.43 -17.32 -40.88
C PHE A 229 -2.79 -16.77 -41.30
N LYS A 230 -3.22 -17.03 -42.53
CA LYS A 230 -4.53 -16.61 -43.01
C LYS A 230 -5.57 -17.67 -42.72
N ASN A 231 -6.77 -17.22 -42.36
CA ASN A 231 -7.95 -18.05 -42.28
C ASN A 231 -8.38 -18.43 -43.71
N GLU A 232 -8.22 -19.70 -44.09
CA GLU A 232 -8.75 -20.22 -45.36
C GLU A 232 -10.18 -20.71 -45.14
N GLU A 233 -11.03 -20.78 -46.18
CA GLU A 233 -12.47 -21.14 -46.13
C GLU A 233 -12.79 -22.55 -45.55
N GLY A 234 -11.84 -23.22 -44.91
CA GLY A 234 -12.02 -24.46 -44.18
C GLY A 234 -11.56 -24.41 -42.72
N ASP A 235 -11.33 -25.58 -42.14
CA ASP A 235 -10.94 -25.77 -40.74
C ASP A 235 -9.45 -25.52 -40.45
N PHE A 236 -8.77 -24.69 -41.24
CA PHE A 236 -7.32 -24.49 -41.14
C PHE A 236 -6.89 -23.02 -41.21
N TYR A 237 -5.84 -22.68 -40.47
CA TYR A 237 -5.05 -21.48 -40.65
C TYR A 237 -3.77 -21.82 -41.41
N ILE A 238 -3.50 -21.13 -42.52
CA ILE A 238 -2.41 -21.49 -43.44
C ILE A 238 -1.59 -20.26 -43.83
N ILE A 239 -0.26 -20.42 -43.88
CA ILE A 239 0.63 -19.44 -44.51
C ILE A 239 0.72 -19.76 -46.00
N GLN A 240 0.07 -18.94 -46.84
CA GLN A 240 0.15 -19.05 -48.30
C GLN A 240 1.49 -18.50 -48.81
N GLY A 241 2.15 -19.22 -49.73
CA GLY A 241 3.42 -18.79 -50.34
C GLY A 241 4.64 -19.02 -49.44
N SER A 242 5.65 -18.16 -49.55
CA SER A 242 6.86 -18.20 -48.72
C SER A 242 6.62 -17.55 -47.35
N PRO A 243 6.87 -18.25 -46.22
CA PRO A 243 6.71 -17.64 -44.90
C PRO A 243 7.73 -16.52 -44.69
N ASP A 244 7.29 -15.40 -44.13
CA ASP A 244 8.17 -14.31 -43.71
C ASP A 244 8.91 -14.71 -42.42
N LEU A 245 10.06 -15.34 -42.60
CA LEU A 245 10.95 -15.80 -41.51
C LEU A 245 11.40 -14.65 -40.61
N PHE A 246 11.56 -13.44 -41.15
CA PHE A 246 11.96 -12.29 -40.35
C PHE A 246 10.84 -11.84 -39.42
N LEU A 247 9.61 -11.80 -39.91
CA LEU A 247 8.44 -11.46 -39.11
C LEU A 247 8.15 -12.54 -38.04
N LEU A 248 8.22 -13.81 -38.42
CA LEU A 248 8.16 -14.95 -37.50
C LEU A 248 9.23 -14.85 -36.40
N GLY A 249 10.48 -14.51 -36.77
CA GLY A 249 11.57 -14.30 -35.82
C GLY A 249 11.31 -13.12 -34.87
N CYS A 250 10.73 -12.02 -35.37
CA CYS A 250 10.32 -10.89 -34.53
C CYS A 250 9.22 -11.33 -33.53
N ALA A 251 8.20 -12.05 -33.99
CA ALA A 251 7.13 -12.57 -33.14
C ALA A 251 7.68 -13.50 -32.06
N MET A 252 8.58 -14.41 -32.42
CA MET A 252 9.27 -15.31 -31.49
C MET A 252 9.99 -14.55 -30.37
N LYS A 253 10.72 -13.48 -30.73
CA LYS A 253 11.42 -12.62 -29.75
C LYS A 253 10.44 -11.94 -28.81
N TYR A 254 9.33 -11.39 -29.33
CA TYR A 254 8.30 -10.76 -28.50
C TYR A 254 7.65 -11.76 -27.54
N ILE A 255 7.28 -12.95 -28.02
CA ILE A 255 6.66 -13.98 -27.18
C ILE A 255 7.61 -14.44 -26.08
N ASN A 256 8.89 -14.67 -26.39
CA ASN A 256 9.89 -15.03 -25.38
C ASN A 256 10.04 -13.95 -24.29
N LEU A 257 10.11 -12.68 -24.71
CA LEU A 257 10.19 -11.56 -23.75
C LEU A 257 8.97 -11.49 -22.84
N GLN A 258 7.77 -11.80 -23.34
CA GLN A 258 6.57 -11.84 -22.50
C GLN A 258 6.54 -13.06 -21.58
N LEU A 259 6.99 -14.23 -22.05
CA LEU A 259 7.09 -15.43 -21.22
C LEU A 259 8.06 -15.25 -20.04
N GLU A 260 9.13 -14.47 -20.21
CA GLU A 260 10.06 -14.13 -19.13
C GLU A 260 9.47 -13.14 -18.11
N ARG A 261 8.43 -12.39 -18.48
CA ARG A 261 7.82 -11.35 -17.65
C ARG A 261 6.65 -11.81 -16.80
N ILE A 262 5.97 -12.89 -17.20
CA ILE A 262 4.80 -13.47 -16.51
C ILE A 262 5.29 -14.56 -15.56
#